data_AF-A0A834IEW4-F1
#
_entry.id   AF-A0A834IEW4-F1
#
_cell.length_a   1.000
_cell.length_b   1.000
_cell.length_c   1.000
_cell.angle_alpha   90.00
_cell.angle_beta   90.00
_cell.angle_gamma   90.00
#
_symmetry.space_group_name_H-M   'P 1'
#
loop_
_entity.id
_entity.type
_entity.pdbx_description
1 polymer ?
#
loop_
_entity_poly.entity_id
_entity_poly.type
_entity_poly.pdbx_seq_one_letter_code
_entity_poly.pdbx_strand_id
1 'polypeptide(L)'
;MIAMVAFVSNARRNVWSDFIKNVDFLHKQHQYTKNHYAITILYIMGLVLVHGGFGYFLWESSFAYLKDLGIWNSILFSIPVLQLLYLFLQLCTIFAFIQEIRWKARKSILYLNVDCINIRRAKQTYLECLKGIRCFNSIFGYQIVAIFGYWLLLFETICFYLVESKSNGKVIDHRIVYWKVVVINMGYLIFNSLNLFSVVISCDNTTSESLKLMDRCYELQEKFDRSTFEYQELQALAFYAAHNQLRFTAADLFEIRRSSMLALIATSTTYFIALVQFY
;
A
#
# COMPACT_ATOMS: atom_id res chain seq x y z
N MET A 1 1.89 7.65 -30.06
CA MET A 1 2.07 7.99 -28.63
C MET A 1 0.90 8.82 -28.06
N ILE A 2 0.49 9.93 -28.68
CA ILE A 2 -0.60 10.81 -28.20
C ILE A 2 -1.97 10.10 -28.13
N ALA A 3 -2.32 9.26 -29.11
CA ALA A 3 -3.57 8.48 -29.09
C ALA A 3 -3.61 7.41 -27.96
N MET A 4 -2.45 6.89 -27.57
CA MET A 4 -2.31 5.92 -26.48
C MET A 4 -2.44 6.61 -25.11
N VAL A 5 -1.89 7.82 -24.96
CA VAL A 5 -2.10 8.68 -23.79
C VAL A 5 -3.57 9.09 -23.67
N ALA A 6 -4.24 9.42 -24.78
CA ALA A 6 -5.66 9.79 -24.80
C ALA A 6 -6.58 8.61 -24.42
N PHE A 7 -6.34 7.41 -24.96
CA PHE A 7 -7.11 6.20 -24.65
C PHE A 7 -6.92 5.74 -23.19
N VAL A 8 -5.67 5.77 -22.70
CA VAL A 8 -5.35 5.53 -21.29
C VAL A 8 -6.04 6.57 -20.40
N SER A 9 -6.17 7.82 -20.85
CA SER A 9 -6.87 8.86 -20.08
C SER A 9 -8.36 8.60 -19.94
N ASN A 10 -9.02 8.09 -20.98
CA ASN A 10 -10.48 7.90 -20.97
C ASN A 10 -10.89 6.66 -20.16
N ALA A 11 -10.14 5.55 -20.31
CA ALA A 11 -10.30 4.38 -19.46
C ALA A 11 -10.03 4.71 -17.98
N ARG A 12 -8.96 5.48 -17.69
CA ARG A 12 -8.71 5.96 -16.32
C ARG A 12 -9.84 6.85 -15.82
N ARG A 13 -10.38 7.75 -16.64
CA ARG A 13 -11.43 8.69 -16.22
C ARG A 13 -12.69 7.94 -15.80
N ASN A 14 -13.07 6.88 -16.51
CA ASN A 14 -14.20 6.03 -16.13
C ASN A 14 -13.92 5.29 -14.82
N VAL A 15 -12.73 4.71 -14.66
CA VAL A 15 -12.31 4.06 -13.40
C VAL A 15 -12.31 5.04 -12.22
N TRP A 16 -11.83 6.28 -12.42
CA TRP A 16 -11.86 7.35 -11.43
C TRP A 16 -13.29 7.82 -11.12
N SER A 17 -14.17 7.89 -12.11
CA SER A 17 -15.58 8.23 -11.89
C SER A 17 -16.28 7.16 -11.06
N ASP A 18 -16.06 5.89 -11.38
CA ASP A 18 -16.59 4.76 -10.61
C ASP A 18 -15.98 4.72 -9.20
N PHE A 19 -14.70 5.06 -9.05
CA PHE A 19 -14.07 5.28 -7.76
C PHE A 19 -14.77 6.38 -6.97
N ILE A 20 -14.95 7.58 -7.54
CA ILE A 20 -15.59 8.70 -6.86
C ILE A 20 -17.03 8.34 -6.47
N LYS A 21 -17.79 7.68 -7.35
CA LYS A 21 -19.15 7.21 -7.04
C LYS A 21 -19.14 6.21 -5.89
N ASN A 22 -18.19 5.28 -5.88
CA ASN A 22 -18.04 4.33 -4.78
C ASN A 22 -17.70 5.08 -3.49
N VAL A 23 -16.76 6.02 -3.50
CA VAL A 23 -16.39 6.84 -2.33
C VAL A 23 -17.54 7.73 -1.85
N ASP A 24 -18.33 8.31 -2.75
CA ASP A 24 -19.51 9.11 -2.40
C ASP A 24 -20.62 8.24 -1.78
N PHE A 25 -20.79 7.02 -2.30
CA PHE A 25 -21.63 6.02 -1.65
C PHE A 25 -21.09 5.64 -0.25
N LEU A 26 -19.78 5.54 -0.07
CA LEU A 26 -19.18 5.33 1.26
C LEU A 26 -19.49 6.48 2.20
N HIS A 27 -19.36 7.73 1.74
CA HIS A 27 -19.69 8.90 2.53
C HIS A 27 -21.15 8.85 3.03
N LYS A 28 -22.07 8.48 2.15
CA LYS A 28 -23.50 8.30 2.48
C LYS A 28 -23.76 7.11 3.40
N GLN A 29 -23.08 5.99 3.22
CA GLN A 29 -23.28 4.79 4.05
C GLN A 29 -22.61 4.92 5.43
N HIS A 30 -21.49 5.64 5.53
CA HIS A 30 -20.74 5.87 6.77
C HIS A 30 -21.36 6.93 7.69
N GLN A 31 -22.27 7.79 7.19
CA GLN A 31 -23.06 8.68 8.04
C GLN A 31 -23.87 7.93 9.13
N TYR A 32 -24.10 6.63 8.97
CA TYR A 32 -24.90 5.82 9.90
C TYR A 32 -24.11 5.04 10.96
N THR A 33 -22.76 5.00 10.90
CA THR A 33 -21.92 4.31 11.89
C THR A 33 -20.88 5.26 12.49
N LYS A 34 -21.33 6.11 13.44
CA LYS A 34 -20.52 7.18 14.09
C LYS A 34 -19.13 6.72 14.56
N ASN A 35 -18.98 5.49 15.07
CA ASN A 35 -17.71 5.02 15.62
C ASN A 35 -16.63 4.74 14.56
N HIS A 36 -17.00 4.25 13.37
CA HIS A 36 -16.00 3.87 12.37
C HIS A 36 -15.38 5.09 11.67
N TYR A 37 -16.19 6.13 11.46
CA TYR A 37 -15.72 7.39 10.88
C TYR A 37 -14.73 8.10 11.80
N ALA A 38 -15.02 8.16 13.10
CA ALA A 38 -14.12 8.73 14.09
C ALA A 38 -12.78 7.99 14.11
N ILE A 39 -12.78 6.65 14.10
CA ILE A 39 -11.56 5.84 14.07
C ILE A 39 -10.76 6.11 12.78
N THR A 40 -11.42 6.14 11.62
CA THR A 40 -10.76 6.35 10.33
C THR A 40 -10.14 7.75 10.25
N ILE A 41 -10.85 8.78 10.71
CA ILE A 41 -10.31 10.14 10.83
C ILE A 41 -9.13 10.15 11.79
N LEU A 42 -9.25 9.53 12.96
CA LEU A 42 -8.17 9.50 13.95
C LEU A 42 -6.92 8.84 13.37
N TYR A 43 -7.09 7.76 12.60
CA TYR A 43 -6.00 7.11 11.86
C TYR A 43 -5.38 8.04 10.82
N ILE A 44 -6.19 8.72 10.02
CA ILE A 44 -5.70 9.67 9.00
C ILE A 44 -4.98 10.83 9.67
N MET A 45 -5.53 11.42 10.73
CA MET A 45 -4.91 12.51 11.49
C MET A 45 -3.61 12.06 12.16
N GLY A 46 -3.58 10.86 12.74
CA GLY A 46 -2.37 10.26 13.28
C GLY A 46 -1.30 10.07 12.21
N LEU A 47 -1.69 9.59 11.02
CA LEU A 47 -0.80 9.50 9.85
C LEU A 47 -0.27 10.89 9.46
N VAL A 48 -1.15 11.89 9.30
CA VAL A 48 -0.77 13.27 8.94
C VAL A 48 0.19 13.87 9.96
N LEU A 49 -0.05 13.70 11.26
CA LEU A 49 0.81 14.26 12.29
C LEU A 49 2.18 13.59 12.32
N VAL A 50 2.22 12.26 12.31
CA VAL A 50 3.48 11.50 12.37
C VAL A 50 4.31 11.71 11.10
N HIS A 51 3.69 11.56 9.92
CA HIS A 51 4.39 11.69 8.66
C HIS A 51 4.68 13.14 8.29
N GLY A 52 3.76 14.07 8.59
CA GLY A 52 3.98 15.49 8.39
C GLY A 52 5.08 16.03 9.28
N GLY A 53 5.08 15.67 10.57
CA GLY A 53 6.14 16.04 11.51
C GLY A 53 7.50 15.47 11.12
N PHE A 54 7.56 14.18 10.74
CA PHE A 54 8.80 13.55 10.31
C PHE A 54 9.29 14.09 8.95
N GLY A 55 8.37 14.33 8.00
CA GLY A 55 8.68 14.96 6.72
C GLY A 55 9.20 16.38 6.89
N TYR A 56 8.61 17.16 7.79
CA TYR A 56 9.10 18.48 8.17
C TYR A 56 10.49 18.42 8.81
N PHE A 57 10.72 17.48 9.72
CA PHE A 57 12.04 17.28 10.33
C PHE A 57 13.12 16.96 9.29
N LEU A 58 12.83 16.06 8.35
CA LEU A 58 13.75 15.73 7.27
C LEU A 58 13.96 16.90 6.31
N TRP A 59 12.91 17.68 6.05
CA TRP A 59 12.99 18.90 5.26
C TRP A 59 13.87 19.95 5.92
N GLU A 60 13.66 20.28 7.19
CA GLU A 60 14.49 21.22 7.96
C GLU A 60 15.94 20.75 8.03
N SER A 61 16.17 19.46 8.28
CA SER A 61 17.52 18.88 8.30
C SER A 61 18.22 19.02 6.95
N SER A 62 17.47 18.83 5.86
CA SER A 62 17.98 19.02 4.50
C SER A 62 18.22 20.50 4.21
N PHE A 63 17.30 21.39 4.60
CA PHE A 63 17.38 22.83 4.36
C PHE A 63 18.53 23.48 5.12
N ALA A 64 18.76 23.08 6.37
CA ALA A 64 19.91 23.50 7.16
C ALA A 64 21.23 23.13 6.48
N TYR A 65 21.28 21.96 5.83
CA TYR A 65 22.44 21.52 5.04
C TYR A 65 22.60 22.33 3.74
N LEU A 66 21.51 22.78 3.14
CA LEU A 66 21.50 23.43 1.83
C LEU A 66 21.80 24.92 1.85
N LYS A 67 21.66 25.57 3.00
CA LYS A 67 22.02 26.99 3.15
C LYS A 67 23.45 27.28 2.68
N ASP A 68 24.34 26.31 2.78
CA ASP A 68 25.74 26.43 2.38
C ASP A 68 25.98 26.19 0.87
N LEU A 69 24.99 25.64 0.15
CA LEU A 69 25.13 25.15 -1.22
C LEU A 69 24.54 26.08 -2.30
N GLY A 70 23.95 27.23 -1.94
CA GLY A 70 23.43 28.24 -2.87
C GLY A 70 22.04 27.94 -3.46
N ILE A 71 21.43 28.95 -4.11
CA ILE A 71 20.01 28.98 -4.52
C ILE A 71 19.61 27.81 -5.44
N TRP A 72 20.46 27.42 -6.39
CA TRP A 72 20.18 26.33 -7.32
C TRP A 72 20.07 24.97 -6.63
N ASN A 73 20.87 24.75 -5.59
CA ASN A 73 20.77 23.54 -4.77
C ASN A 73 19.50 23.56 -3.92
N SER A 74 19.08 24.72 -3.39
CA SER A 74 17.78 24.83 -2.70
C SER A 74 16.59 24.44 -3.58
N ILE A 75 16.60 24.80 -4.88
CA ILE A 75 15.54 24.40 -5.82
C ILE A 75 15.56 22.90 -6.07
N LEU A 76 16.72 22.32 -6.39
CA LEU A 76 16.89 20.88 -6.62
C LEU A 76 16.38 20.03 -5.45
N PHE A 77 16.55 20.51 -4.22
CA PHE A 77 16.13 19.81 -3.02
C PHE A 77 14.68 20.10 -2.58
N SER A 78 14.01 21.10 -3.15
CA SER A 78 12.56 21.30 -2.95
C SER A 78 11.72 20.22 -3.66
N ILE A 79 12.27 19.61 -4.72
CA ILE A 79 11.62 18.54 -5.50
C ILE A 79 11.36 17.28 -4.63
N PRO A 80 12.34 16.76 -3.86
CA PRO A 80 12.11 15.69 -2.88
C PRO A 80 10.97 15.96 -1.90
N VAL A 81 10.78 17.21 -1.46
CA VAL A 81 9.74 17.58 -0.48
C VAL A 81 8.35 17.45 -1.09
N LEU A 82 8.18 18.00 -2.30
CA LEU A 82 6.93 17.86 -3.05
C LEU A 82 6.65 16.38 -3.37
N GLN A 83 7.69 15.62 -3.71
CA GLN A 83 7.58 14.18 -3.93
C GLN A 83 7.18 13.42 -2.67
N LEU A 84 7.70 13.78 -1.50
CA LEU A 84 7.32 13.19 -0.21
C LEU A 84 5.88 13.51 0.14
N LEU A 85 5.44 14.75 -0.05
CA LEU A 85 4.05 15.15 0.18
C LEU A 85 3.11 14.40 -0.76
N TYR A 86 3.46 14.29 -2.04
CA TYR A 86 2.70 13.51 -3.01
C TYR A 86 2.61 12.04 -2.60
N LEU A 87 3.75 11.42 -2.24
CA LEU A 87 3.82 10.03 -1.80
C LEU A 87 2.97 9.82 -0.53
N PHE A 88 3.03 10.75 0.42
CA PHE A 88 2.24 10.72 1.64
C PHE A 88 0.73 10.76 1.35
N LEU A 89 0.28 11.70 0.51
CA LEU A 89 -1.12 11.79 0.11
C LEU A 89 -1.56 10.51 -0.61
N GLN A 90 -0.72 9.99 -1.50
CA GLN A 90 -0.99 8.75 -2.19
C GLN A 90 -1.11 7.56 -1.22
N LEU A 91 -0.21 7.44 -0.24
CA LEU A 91 -0.27 6.40 0.77
C LEU A 91 -1.54 6.52 1.63
N CYS A 92 -1.92 7.73 2.04
CA CYS A 92 -3.20 7.95 2.74
C CYS A 92 -4.38 7.41 1.94
N THR A 93 -4.44 7.70 0.63
CA THR A 93 -5.52 7.21 -0.24
C THR A 93 -5.50 5.69 -0.40
N ILE A 94 -4.31 5.10 -0.54
CA ILE A 94 -4.12 3.64 -0.60
C ILE A 94 -4.64 2.99 0.68
N PHE A 95 -4.24 3.51 1.85
CA PHE A 95 -4.68 2.98 3.14
C PHE A 95 -6.18 3.08 3.33
N ALA A 96 -6.78 4.25 3.06
CA ALA A 96 -8.23 4.43 3.17
C ALA A 96 -8.97 3.40 2.31
N PHE A 97 -8.48 3.13 1.10
CA PHE A 97 -9.08 2.16 0.20
C PHE A 97 -8.93 0.71 0.68
N ILE A 98 -7.75 0.32 1.18
CA ILE A 98 -7.53 -1.02 1.73
C ILE A 98 -8.42 -1.24 2.96
N GLN A 99 -8.53 -0.26 3.86
CA GLN A 99 -9.38 -0.38 5.05
C GLN A 99 -10.86 -0.54 4.68
N GLU A 100 -11.32 0.16 3.65
CA GLU A 100 -12.70 0.00 3.16
C GLU A 100 -12.94 -1.43 2.64
N ILE A 101 -12.06 -1.94 1.77
CA ILE A 101 -12.18 -3.31 1.26
C ILE A 101 -12.17 -4.30 2.43
N ARG A 102 -11.29 -4.10 3.40
CA ARG A 102 -11.20 -4.94 4.60
C ARG A 102 -12.48 -4.91 5.41
N TRP A 103 -13.08 -3.74 5.59
CA TRP A 103 -14.37 -3.61 6.28
C TRP A 103 -15.47 -4.36 5.53
N LYS A 104 -15.59 -4.20 4.21
CA LYS A 104 -16.56 -4.95 3.41
C LYS A 104 -16.33 -6.46 3.48
N ALA A 105 -15.08 -6.92 3.46
CA ALA A 105 -14.74 -8.32 3.63
C ALA A 105 -15.24 -8.85 4.99
N ARG A 106 -14.97 -8.13 6.10
CA ARG A 106 -15.51 -8.47 7.42
C ARG A 106 -17.03 -8.50 7.46
N LYS A 107 -17.66 -7.51 6.84
CA LYS A 107 -19.11 -7.40 6.76
C LYS A 107 -19.73 -8.59 6.03
N SER A 108 -19.08 -9.08 4.96
CA SER A 108 -19.53 -10.28 4.25
C SER A 108 -19.53 -11.52 5.16
N ILE A 109 -18.56 -11.65 6.05
CA ILE A 109 -18.48 -12.72 7.05
C ILE A 109 -19.56 -12.55 8.12
N LEU A 110 -19.80 -11.32 8.58
CA LEU A 110 -20.85 -11.04 9.57
C LEU A 110 -22.26 -11.40 9.06
N TYR A 111 -22.52 -11.27 7.76
CA TYR A 111 -23.79 -11.71 7.14
C TYR A 111 -23.98 -13.22 7.13
N LEU A 112 -22.93 -13.99 7.43
CA LEU A 112 -23.00 -15.44 7.62
C LEU A 112 -23.05 -15.83 9.11
N ASN A 113 -23.33 -14.90 10.03
CA ASN A 113 -23.43 -15.27 11.44
C ASN A 113 -24.76 -15.98 11.78
N VAL A 114 -24.72 -16.85 12.80
CA VAL A 114 -25.68 -17.94 13.06
C VAL A 114 -27.12 -17.45 13.26
N ASP A 115 -27.32 -16.26 13.81
CA ASP A 115 -28.64 -15.80 14.21
C ASP A 115 -29.50 -15.30 13.03
N CYS A 116 -28.89 -14.91 11.91
CA CYS A 116 -29.56 -14.37 10.71
C CYS A 116 -28.69 -14.56 9.46
N ILE A 117 -28.62 -15.78 8.95
CA ILE A 117 -27.84 -16.09 7.74
C ILE A 117 -28.47 -15.39 6.53
N ASN A 118 -27.70 -14.49 5.90
CA ASN A 118 -28.09 -13.81 4.67
C ASN A 118 -27.03 -14.01 3.58
N ILE A 119 -27.04 -15.21 2.99
CA ILE A 119 -26.05 -15.66 2.00
C ILE A 119 -26.02 -14.73 0.79
N ARG A 120 -27.20 -14.29 0.31
CA ARG A 120 -27.31 -13.38 -0.83
C ARG A 120 -26.58 -12.05 -0.57
N ARG A 121 -26.74 -11.49 0.63
CA ARG A 121 -26.07 -10.24 1.02
C ARG A 121 -24.58 -10.44 1.26
N ALA A 122 -24.16 -11.58 1.83
CA ALA A 122 -22.75 -11.96 1.94
C ALA A 122 -22.07 -12.02 0.56
N LYS A 123 -22.69 -12.73 -0.40
CA LYS A 123 -22.25 -12.85 -1.79
C LYS A 123 -22.14 -11.49 -2.48
N GLN A 124 -23.18 -10.66 -2.38
CA GLN A 124 -23.16 -9.32 -2.97
C GLN A 124 -22.01 -8.47 -2.40
N THR A 125 -21.84 -8.47 -1.08
CA THR A 125 -20.76 -7.72 -0.43
C THR A 125 -19.39 -8.22 -0.88
N TYR A 126 -19.20 -9.54 -1.02
CA TYR A 126 -17.96 -10.11 -1.53
C TYR A 126 -17.67 -9.70 -2.99
N LEU A 127 -18.68 -9.67 -3.85
CA LEU A 127 -18.55 -9.18 -5.23
C LEU A 127 -18.16 -7.70 -5.28
N GLU A 128 -18.69 -6.89 -4.37
CA GLU A 128 -18.27 -5.49 -4.22
C GLU A 128 -16.81 -5.37 -3.79
N CYS A 129 -16.33 -6.23 -2.87
CA CYS A 129 -14.91 -6.30 -2.52
C CYS A 129 -14.03 -6.63 -3.73
N LEU A 130 -14.43 -7.63 -4.52
CA LEU A 130 -13.70 -8.05 -5.72
C LEU A 130 -13.59 -6.91 -6.74
N LYS A 131 -14.70 -6.19 -6.98
CA LYS A 131 -14.70 -5.00 -7.83
C LYS A 131 -13.80 -3.90 -7.27
N GLY A 132 -13.85 -3.68 -5.95
CA GLY A 132 -12.96 -2.76 -5.24
C GLY A 132 -11.50 -3.08 -5.50
N ILE A 133 -11.07 -4.32 -5.29
CA ILE A 133 -9.68 -4.75 -5.50
C ILE A 133 -9.24 -4.57 -6.96
N ARG A 134 -10.09 -4.92 -7.93
CA ARG A 134 -9.76 -4.69 -9.35
C ARG A 134 -9.54 -3.20 -9.65
N CYS A 135 -10.37 -2.34 -9.07
CA CYS A 135 -10.21 -0.89 -9.16
C CYS A 135 -8.90 -0.44 -8.48
N PHE A 136 -8.59 -0.95 -7.30
CA PHE A 136 -7.34 -0.68 -6.60
C PHE A 136 -6.11 -1.05 -7.44
N ASN A 137 -6.07 -2.28 -7.97
CA ASN A 137 -4.95 -2.78 -8.76
C ASN A 137 -4.77 -1.93 -10.04
N SER A 138 -5.87 -1.51 -10.66
CA SER A 138 -5.83 -0.65 -11.86
C SER A 138 -5.37 0.79 -11.54
N ILE A 139 -5.84 1.37 -10.44
CA ILE A 139 -5.50 2.75 -10.07
C ILE A 139 -4.10 2.85 -9.50
N PHE A 140 -3.74 1.98 -8.55
CA PHE A 140 -2.53 2.10 -7.72
C PHE A 140 -1.45 1.09 -8.07
N GLY A 141 -1.73 0.08 -8.91
CA GLY A 141 -0.80 -1.01 -9.20
C GLY A 141 0.57 -0.51 -9.65
N TYR A 142 0.62 0.35 -10.67
CA TYR A 142 1.88 0.91 -11.19
C TYR A 142 2.58 1.82 -10.19
N GLN A 143 1.82 2.55 -9.39
CA GLN A 143 2.40 3.42 -8.39
C GLN A 143 3.01 2.62 -7.25
N ILE A 144 2.42 1.47 -6.89
CA ILE A 144 3.03 0.54 -5.93
C ILE A 144 4.33 -0.03 -6.52
N VAL A 145 4.36 -0.43 -7.80
CA VAL A 145 5.61 -0.83 -8.47
C VAL A 145 6.67 0.27 -8.37
N ALA A 146 6.30 1.52 -8.65
CA ALA A 146 7.20 2.67 -8.54
C ALA A 146 7.71 2.88 -7.10
N ILE A 147 6.86 2.69 -6.08
CA ILE A 147 7.26 2.77 -4.67
C ILE A 147 8.28 1.66 -4.32
N PHE A 148 8.05 0.42 -4.78
CA PHE A 148 9.01 -0.67 -4.59
C PHE A 148 10.36 -0.37 -5.26
N GLY A 149 10.33 0.12 -6.51
CA GLY A 149 11.53 0.51 -7.24
C GLY A 149 12.28 1.67 -6.57
N TYR A 150 11.56 2.70 -6.12
CA TYR A 150 12.15 3.83 -5.39
C TYR A 150 12.80 3.39 -4.08
N TRP A 151 12.15 2.49 -3.34
CA TRP A 151 12.71 1.91 -2.12
C TRP A 151 14.03 1.18 -2.40
N LEU A 152 14.07 0.36 -3.46
CA LEU A 152 15.29 -0.35 -3.87
C LEU A 152 16.41 0.63 -4.25
N LEU A 153 16.12 1.64 -5.08
CA LEU A 153 17.10 2.65 -5.47
C LEU A 153 17.68 3.40 -4.27
N LEU A 154 16.84 3.76 -3.30
CA LEU A 154 17.27 4.44 -2.08
C LEU A 154 18.18 3.56 -1.23
N PHE A 155 17.85 2.27 -1.11
CA PHE A 155 18.70 1.29 -0.43
C PHE A 155 20.07 1.17 -1.11
N GLU A 156 20.10 0.95 -2.43
CA GLU A 156 21.35 0.83 -3.20
C GLU A 156 22.20 2.11 -3.12
N THR A 157 21.56 3.28 -3.12
CA THR A 157 22.24 4.57 -2.97
C THR A 157 22.97 4.68 -1.63
N ILE A 158 22.33 4.25 -0.53
CA ILE A 158 22.96 4.23 0.80
C ILE A 158 24.13 3.26 0.81
N CYS A 159 23.94 2.06 0.27
CA CYS A 159 24.98 1.03 0.15
C CYS A 159 26.20 1.56 -0.61
N PHE A 160 25.99 2.21 -1.75
CA PHE A 160 27.05 2.82 -2.54
C PHE A 160 27.83 3.88 -1.74
N TYR A 161 27.15 4.82 -1.08
CA TYR A 161 27.83 5.84 -0.27
C TYR A 161 28.59 5.25 0.92
N LEU A 162 28.12 4.16 1.51
CA LEU A 162 28.83 3.46 2.58
C LEU A 162 30.14 2.83 2.09
N VAL A 163 30.13 2.24 0.89
CA VAL A 163 31.34 1.66 0.26
C VAL A 163 32.32 2.77 -0.13
N GLU A 164 31.85 3.83 -0.78
CA GLU A 164 32.70 4.94 -1.24
C GLU A 164 33.37 5.69 -0.06
N SER A 165 32.64 5.87 1.04
CA SER A 165 33.15 6.47 2.28
C SER A 165 34.33 5.68 2.88
N LYS A 166 34.36 4.36 2.66
CA LYS A 166 35.45 3.49 3.11
C LYS A 166 36.67 3.58 2.18
N SER A 167 36.46 3.70 0.87
CA SER A 167 37.54 3.72 -0.14
C SER A 167 38.36 5.03 -0.13
N ASN A 168 37.69 6.19 -0.03
CA ASN A 168 38.31 7.51 -0.21
C ASN A 168 38.82 8.19 1.08
N GLY A 169 39.22 7.41 2.10
CA GLY A 169 39.50 7.88 3.47
C GLY A 169 40.64 8.89 3.68
N LYS A 170 41.18 9.54 2.64
CA LYS A 170 42.35 10.43 2.74
C LYS A 170 42.03 11.91 2.95
N VAL A 171 40.77 12.35 2.81
CA VAL A 171 40.37 13.76 3.04
C VAL A 171 39.22 13.83 4.05
N ILE A 172 39.51 14.42 5.22
CA ILE A 172 38.59 14.47 6.39
C ILE A 172 37.27 15.18 6.04
N ASP A 173 37.31 16.25 5.25
CA ASP A 173 36.13 17.04 4.90
C ASP A 173 35.12 16.26 4.04
N HIS A 174 35.59 15.43 3.10
CA HIS A 174 34.70 14.60 2.29
C HIS A 174 33.98 13.54 3.13
N ARG A 175 34.65 12.97 4.14
CA ARG A 175 34.07 11.95 5.01
C ARG A 175 32.88 12.48 5.81
N ILE A 176 32.96 13.71 6.31
CA ILE A 176 31.87 14.34 7.07
C ILE A 176 30.65 14.55 6.16
N VAL A 177 30.87 14.98 4.92
CA VAL A 177 29.80 15.17 3.93
C VAL A 177 29.11 13.84 3.61
N TYR A 178 29.87 12.77 3.33
CA TYR A 178 29.31 11.44 3.04
C TYR A 178 28.47 10.91 4.20
N TRP A 179 28.95 11.01 5.45
CA TRP A 179 28.18 10.55 6.61
C TRP A 179 26.86 11.30 6.79
N LYS A 180 26.84 12.62 6.56
CA LYS A 180 25.59 13.40 6.62
C LYS A 180 24.60 12.93 5.57
N VAL A 181 25.05 12.71 4.32
CA VAL A 181 24.22 12.18 3.23
C VAL A 181 23.66 10.79 3.59
N VAL A 182 24.50 9.90 4.13
CA VAL A 182 24.08 8.56 4.57
C VAL A 182 23.02 8.66 5.67
N VAL A 183 23.21 9.48 6.70
CA VAL A 183 22.25 9.61 7.81
C VAL A 183 20.89 10.12 7.32
N ILE A 184 20.88 11.14 6.45
CA ILE A 184 19.65 11.68 5.88
C ILE A 184 18.93 10.62 5.04
N ASN A 185 19.64 9.95 4.13
CA ASN A 185 19.06 8.90 3.29
C ASN A 185 18.58 7.69 4.12
N MET A 186 19.28 7.32 5.19
CA MET A 186 18.84 6.27 6.10
C MET A 186 17.52 6.64 6.78
N GLY A 187 17.34 7.90 7.19
CA GLY A 187 16.07 8.41 7.69
C GLY A 187 14.94 8.28 6.67
N TYR A 188 15.20 8.66 5.41
CA TYR A 188 14.27 8.44 4.31
C TYR A 188 13.96 6.97 4.07
N LEU A 189 14.96 6.09 4.10
CA LEU A 189 14.78 4.66 3.87
C LEU A 189 13.92 4.03 4.94
N ILE A 190 14.18 4.31 6.23
CA ILE A 190 13.39 3.81 7.34
C ILE A 190 11.92 4.23 7.18
N PHE A 191 11.70 5.51 6.88
CA PHE A 191 10.35 6.04 6.69
C PHE A 191 9.61 5.41 5.50
N ASN A 192 10.28 5.28 4.36
CA ASN A 192 9.70 4.62 3.18
C ASN A 192 9.44 3.13 3.44
N SER A 193 10.32 2.46 4.19
CA SER A 193 10.15 1.06 4.61
C SER A 193 8.90 0.89 5.45
N LEU A 194 8.71 1.71 6.48
CA LEU A 194 7.54 1.65 7.37
C LEU A 194 6.23 1.82 6.58
N ASN A 195 6.21 2.77 5.64
CA ASN A 195 5.07 3.01 4.76
C ASN A 195 4.78 1.81 3.85
N LEU A 196 5.81 1.34 3.14
CA LEU A 196 5.70 0.22 2.21
C LEU A 196 5.23 -1.04 2.92
N PHE A 197 5.84 -1.36 4.07
CA PHE A 197 5.51 -2.53 4.87
C PHE A 197 4.08 -2.44 5.40
N SER A 198 3.65 -1.26 5.84
CA SER A 198 2.28 -1.03 6.29
C SER A 198 1.26 -1.30 5.16
N VAL A 199 1.54 -0.87 3.93
CA VAL A 199 0.69 -1.18 2.75
C VAL A 199 0.67 -2.68 2.49
N VAL A 200 1.83 -3.33 2.42
CA VAL A 200 1.96 -4.77 2.15
C VAL A 200 1.21 -5.59 3.19
N ILE A 201 1.43 -5.30 4.48
CA ILE A 201 0.77 -5.99 5.59
C ILE A 201 -0.74 -5.76 5.55
N SER A 202 -1.20 -4.56 5.19
CA SER A 202 -2.64 -4.26 5.11
C SER A 202 -3.32 -5.00 3.96
N CYS A 203 -2.68 -5.07 2.78
CA CYS A 203 -3.15 -5.88 1.66
C CYS A 203 -3.23 -7.36 2.04
N ASP A 204 -2.14 -7.90 2.57
CA ASP A 204 -2.02 -9.31 2.98
C ASP A 204 -3.05 -9.70 4.06
N ASN A 205 -3.22 -8.85 5.08
CA ASN A 205 -4.24 -9.04 6.10
C ASN A 205 -5.66 -9.00 5.52
N THR A 206 -5.91 -8.16 4.52
CA THR A 206 -7.23 -8.06 3.87
C THR A 206 -7.52 -9.29 3.03
N THR A 207 -6.54 -9.79 2.28
CA THR A 207 -6.62 -11.07 1.58
C THR A 207 -6.88 -12.22 2.56
N SER A 208 -6.09 -12.31 3.65
CA SER A 208 -6.27 -13.33 4.68
C SER A 208 -7.66 -13.26 5.34
N GLU A 209 -8.16 -12.06 5.64
CA GLU A 209 -9.49 -11.89 6.20
C GLU A 209 -10.57 -12.41 5.24
N SER A 210 -10.39 -12.22 3.93
CA SER A 210 -11.35 -12.73 2.94
C SER A 210 -11.39 -14.25 2.85
N LEU A 211 -10.29 -14.95 3.16
CA LEU A 211 -10.25 -16.40 3.18
C LEU A 211 -11.12 -16.98 4.31
N LYS A 212 -11.24 -16.26 5.43
CA LYS A 212 -12.14 -16.64 6.54
C LYS A 212 -13.61 -16.72 6.12
N LEU A 213 -14.00 -16.02 5.05
CA LEU A 213 -15.35 -16.17 4.48
C LEU A 213 -15.59 -17.60 3.99
N MET A 214 -14.60 -18.17 3.29
CA MET A 214 -14.66 -19.53 2.76
C MET A 214 -14.70 -20.54 3.91
N ASP A 215 -13.81 -20.39 4.89
CA ASP A 215 -13.79 -21.25 6.09
C ASP A 215 -15.16 -21.20 6.80
N ARG A 216 -15.72 -19.99 6.95
CA ARG A 216 -17.04 -19.82 7.56
C ARG A 216 -18.17 -20.45 6.75
N CYS A 217 -18.11 -20.40 5.42
CA CYS A 217 -19.07 -21.10 4.58
C CYS A 217 -19.02 -22.62 4.80
N TYR A 218 -17.83 -23.21 4.93
CA TYR A 218 -17.69 -24.64 5.19
C TYR A 218 -18.17 -25.02 6.59
N GLU A 219 -17.83 -24.25 7.62
CA GLU A 219 -18.32 -24.47 8.99
C GLU A 219 -19.86 -24.43 9.08
N LEU A 220 -20.50 -23.54 8.31
CA LEU A 220 -21.96 -23.44 8.31
C LEU A 220 -22.61 -24.58 7.52
N GLN A 221 -21.97 -25.06 6.44
CA GLN A 221 -22.46 -26.20 5.68
C GLN A 221 -22.62 -27.46 6.54
N GLU A 222 -21.79 -27.66 7.57
CA GLU A 222 -21.91 -28.79 8.50
C GLU A 222 -23.19 -28.75 9.34
N LYS A 223 -23.87 -27.60 9.43
CA LYS A 223 -25.11 -27.41 10.20
C LYS A 223 -26.38 -27.64 9.40
N PHE A 224 -26.27 -27.82 8.08
CA PHE A 224 -27.41 -27.97 7.19
C PHE A 224 -27.37 -29.32 6.47
N ASP A 225 -28.54 -29.91 6.24
CA ASP A 225 -28.64 -31.10 5.38
C ASP A 225 -28.24 -30.75 3.95
N ARG A 226 -27.54 -31.67 3.28
CA ARG A 226 -27.00 -31.46 1.92
C ARG A 226 -28.04 -31.14 0.85
N SER A 227 -29.30 -31.50 1.10
CA SER A 227 -30.43 -31.24 0.19
C SER A 227 -31.04 -29.85 0.38
N THR A 228 -30.67 -29.12 1.43
CA THR A 228 -31.22 -27.78 1.72
C THR A 228 -30.70 -26.75 0.73
N PHE A 229 -31.53 -25.73 0.47
CA PHE A 229 -31.16 -24.61 -0.39
C PHE A 229 -29.97 -23.83 0.21
N GLU A 230 -29.94 -23.69 1.53
CA GLU A 230 -28.88 -23.03 2.29
C GLU A 230 -27.53 -23.72 2.10
N TYR A 231 -27.49 -25.06 2.19
CA TYR A 231 -26.27 -25.83 1.92
C TYR A 231 -25.73 -25.57 0.51
N GLN A 232 -26.61 -25.65 -0.49
CA GLN A 232 -26.23 -25.44 -1.90
C GLN A 232 -25.71 -24.02 -2.15
N GLU A 233 -26.36 -23.00 -1.58
CA GLU A 233 -25.93 -21.61 -1.72
C GLU A 233 -24.60 -21.33 -1.00
N LEU A 234 -24.39 -21.89 0.20
CA LEU A 234 -23.12 -21.80 0.91
C LEU A 234 -21.99 -22.49 0.14
N GLN A 235 -22.27 -23.65 -0.45
CA GLN A 235 -21.31 -24.39 -1.28
C GLN A 235 -20.96 -23.58 -2.53
N ALA A 236 -21.95 -23.01 -3.21
CA ALA A 236 -21.73 -22.16 -4.38
C ALA A 236 -20.92 -20.90 -4.03
N LEU A 237 -21.18 -20.27 -2.88
CA LEU A 237 -20.41 -19.11 -2.41
C LEU A 237 -18.97 -19.48 -2.07
N ALA A 238 -18.74 -20.58 -1.34
CA ALA A 238 -17.40 -21.07 -1.01
C ALA A 238 -16.60 -21.40 -2.28
N PHE A 239 -17.22 -22.12 -3.22
CA PHE A 239 -16.62 -22.43 -4.52
C PHE A 239 -16.26 -21.16 -5.29
N TYR A 240 -17.18 -20.19 -5.36
CA TYR A 240 -16.92 -18.92 -6.03
C TYR A 240 -15.76 -18.15 -5.39
N ALA A 241 -15.72 -18.07 -4.06
CA ALA A 241 -14.67 -17.37 -3.32
C ALA A 241 -13.29 -18.06 -3.47
N ALA A 242 -13.26 -19.40 -3.52
CA ALA A 242 -12.04 -20.16 -3.76
C ALA A 242 -11.43 -19.87 -5.15
N HIS A 243 -12.27 -19.70 -6.17
CA HIS A 243 -11.83 -19.42 -7.54
C HIS A 243 -11.58 -17.93 -7.82
N ASN A 244 -12.20 -17.04 -7.03
CA ASN A 244 -12.11 -15.59 -7.21
C ASN A 244 -11.49 -14.90 -5.99
N GLN A 245 -10.37 -15.44 -5.51
CA GLN A 245 -9.68 -14.91 -4.34
C GLN A 245 -9.37 -13.41 -4.47
N LEU A 246 -9.50 -12.70 -3.36
CA LEU A 246 -9.17 -11.29 -3.25
C LEU A 246 -7.64 -11.11 -3.31
N ARG A 247 -7.11 -10.71 -4.47
CA ARG A 247 -5.67 -10.56 -4.70
C ARG A 247 -5.30 -9.11 -5.02
N PHE A 248 -4.52 -8.50 -4.14
CA PHE A 248 -3.90 -7.21 -4.41
C PHE A 248 -2.67 -7.43 -5.29
N THR A 249 -2.63 -6.78 -6.45
CA THR A 249 -1.52 -6.92 -7.41
C THR A 249 -0.92 -5.56 -7.74
N ALA A 250 0.39 -5.53 -7.91
CA ALA A 250 1.11 -4.35 -8.37
C ALA A 250 1.19 -4.40 -9.90
N ALA A 251 0.20 -3.80 -10.57
CA ALA A 251 0.07 -3.78 -12.04
C ALA A 251 0.10 -5.18 -12.68
N ASP A 252 -0.45 -6.18 -11.98
CA ASP A 252 -0.42 -7.60 -12.37
C ASP A 252 0.99 -8.19 -12.58
N LEU A 253 2.06 -7.48 -12.19
CA LEU A 253 3.43 -7.98 -12.23
C LEU A 253 3.71 -8.94 -11.08
N PHE A 254 3.25 -8.58 -9.88
CA PHE A 254 3.39 -9.41 -8.69
C PHE A 254 2.24 -9.20 -7.71
N GLU A 255 1.97 -10.22 -6.90
CA GLU A 255 1.02 -10.16 -5.79
C GLU A 255 1.64 -9.41 -4.60
N ILE A 256 0.87 -8.51 -3.99
CA ILE A 256 1.30 -7.71 -2.83
C ILE A 256 1.01 -8.51 -1.56
N ARG A 257 2.03 -9.23 -1.08
CA ARG A 257 1.98 -10.09 0.10
C ARG A 257 3.30 -10.03 0.88
N ARG A 258 3.31 -10.54 2.11
CA ARG A 258 4.52 -10.49 2.98
C ARG A 258 5.75 -11.15 2.34
N SER A 259 5.57 -12.23 1.57
CA SER A 259 6.68 -12.87 0.86
C SER A 259 7.31 -11.99 -0.22
N SER A 260 6.55 -11.08 -0.85
CA SER A 260 7.08 -10.11 -1.80
C SER A 260 8.00 -9.09 -1.12
N MET A 261 7.70 -8.73 0.13
CA MET A 261 8.59 -7.89 0.96
C MET A 261 9.89 -8.60 1.31
N LEU A 262 9.82 -9.87 1.71
CA LEU A 262 11.02 -10.67 1.99
C LEU A 262 11.88 -10.85 0.73
N ALA A 263 11.25 -11.06 -0.43
CA ALA A 263 11.94 -11.13 -1.71
C ALA A 263 12.66 -9.82 -2.06
N LEU A 264 12.03 -8.66 -1.80
CA LEU A 264 12.64 -7.35 -2.00
C LEU A 264 13.89 -7.19 -1.11
N ILE A 265 13.79 -7.50 0.19
CA ILE A 265 14.91 -7.42 1.13
C ILE A 265 16.05 -8.36 0.72
N ALA A 266 15.73 -9.61 0.36
CA ALA A 266 16.72 -10.60 -0.07
C ALA A 266 17.45 -10.15 -1.34
N THR A 267 16.70 -9.63 -2.32
CA THR A 267 17.27 -9.11 -3.57
C THR A 267 18.21 -7.93 -3.31
N SER A 268 17.78 -6.98 -2.50
CA SER A 268 18.59 -5.79 -2.15
C SER A 268 19.85 -6.17 -1.38
N THR A 269 19.73 -7.12 -0.44
CA THR A 269 20.89 -7.64 0.30
C THR A 269 21.89 -8.32 -0.64
N THR A 270 21.40 -9.04 -1.66
CA THR A 270 22.26 -9.68 -2.67
C THR A 270 23.04 -8.65 -3.48
N TYR A 271 22.38 -7.58 -3.93
CA TYR A 271 23.04 -6.47 -4.63
C TYR A 271 24.06 -5.76 -3.75
N PHE A 272 23.73 -5.51 -2.48
CA PHE A 272 24.69 -4.95 -1.53
C PHE A 272 25.94 -5.83 -1.36
N ILE A 273 25.78 -7.15 -1.23
CA ILE A 273 26.91 -8.08 -1.14
C ILE A 273 27.77 -7.99 -2.40
N ALA A 274 27.15 -7.98 -3.59
CA ALA A 274 27.86 -7.84 -4.85
C ALA A 274 28.64 -6.52 -4.93
N LEU A 275 28.02 -5.39 -4.52
CA LEU A 275 28.70 -4.10 -4.46
C LEU A 275 29.92 -4.14 -3.54
N VAL A 276 29.81 -4.73 -2.35
CA VAL A 276 30.94 -4.83 -1.40
C VAL A 276 32.06 -5.74 -1.91
N GLN A 277 31.75 -6.76 -2.72
CA GLN A 277 32.74 -7.71 -3.23
C GLN A 277 33.48 -7.23 -4.47
N PHE A 278 32.79 -6.51 -5.37
CA PHE A 278 33.32 -6.16 -6.69
C PHE A 278 33.74 -4.70 -6.85
N TYR A 279 33.47 -3.85 -5.85
CA TYR A 279 33.89 -2.45 -5.81
C TYR A 279 35.03 -2.26 -4.81
#